data_AF-A0A966HFZ2-F1
#
_entry.id   AF-A0A966HFZ2-F1
#
_cell.length_a   1.000
_cell.length_b   1.000
_cell.length_c   1.000
_cell.angle_alpha   90.00
_cell.angle_beta   90.00
_cell.angle_gamma   90.00
#
_symmetry.space_group_name_H-M   'P 1'
#
loop_
_entity.id
_entity.type
_entity.pdbx_description
1 polymer ?
#
loop_
_entity_poly.entity_id
_entity_poly.type
_entity_poly.pdbx_seq_one_letter_code
_entity_poly.pdbx_strand_id
1 'polypeptide(L)' 'MTETRTQIRIDASKSLINRAKAIAYGRGQSLTEFVLLALAKTGDKELTKLVEKDLEKRSSRGRPEK' A
#
# COMPACT_ATOMS: atom_id res chain seq x y z
N MET A 1 21.57 -2.00 0.50
CA MET A 1 21.27 -1.75 -0.93
C MET A 1 19.81 -1.32 -1.01
N THR A 2 19.52 -0.16 -1.59
CA THR A 2 18.14 0.32 -1.77
C THR A 2 17.45 -0.60 -2.77
N GLU A 3 16.51 -1.43 -2.32
CA GLU A 3 15.71 -2.31 -3.20
C GLU A 3 15.06 -1.45 -4.30
N THR A 4 15.35 -1.74 -5.57
CA THR A 4 14.71 -1.07 -6.71
C THR A 4 13.23 -1.47 -6.74
N ARG A 5 12.36 -0.58 -6.27
CA ARG A 5 10.91 -0.83 -6.23
C ARG A 5 10.26 -0.48 -7.57
N THR A 6 9.54 -1.44 -8.15
CA THR A 6 8.69 -1.21 -9.32
C THR A 6 7.32 -0.69 -8.87
N GLN A 7 6.75 0.26 -9.63
CA GLN A 7 5.44 0.85 -9.32
C GLN A 7 4.32 0.15 -10.09
N ILE A 8 3.17 -0.02 -9.42
CA ILE A 8 1.93 -0.43 -10.07
C ILE A 8 1.25 0.82 -10.61
N ARG A 9 0.96 0.86 -11.92
CA ARG A 9 0.10 1.89 -12.52
C ARG A 9 -1.32 1.34 -12.62
N ILE A 10 -2.27 2.04 -12.03
CA ILE A 10 -3.69 1.68 -12.07
C ILE A 10 -4.40 2.75 -12.88
N ASP A 11 -5.02 2.35 -13.99
CA ASP A 11 -5.93 3.23 -14.73
C ASP A 11 -7.29 3.25 -14.03
N ALA A 12 -7.69 4.43 -13.56
CA ALA A 12 -8.92 4.62 -12.81
C ALA A 12 -9.35 6.08 -12.84
N SER A 13 -10.65 6.32 -12.67
CA SER A 13 -11.21 7.66 -12.60
C SER A 13 -10.71 8.43 -11.38
N LYS A 14 -10.59 9.75 -11.52
CA LYS A 14 -10.15 10.66 -10.44
C LYS A 14 -11.03 10.53 -9.19
N SER A 15 -12.33 10.35 -9.37
CA SER A 15 -13.29 10.19 -8.28
C SER A 15 -13.05 8.92 -7.48
N LEU A 16 -12.76 7.79 -8.15
CA LEU A 16 -12.41 6.53 -7.50
C LEU A 16 -11.12 6.66 -6.68
N ILE A 17 -10.06 7.21 -7.28
CA ILE A 17 -8.78 7.41 -6.59
C ILE A 17 -8.93 8.33 -5.37
N ASN A 18 -9.69 9.41 -5.48
CA ASN A 18 -9.94 10.30 -4.35
C ASN A 18 -10.69 9.62 -3.22
N ARG A 19 -11.69 8.78 -3.53
CA ARG A 19 -12.41 8.01 -2.51
C ARG A 19 -11.50 6.98 -1.83
N ALA A 20 -10.67 6.27 -2.59
CA ALA A 20 -9.70 5.32 -2.04
C ALA A 20 -8.69 6.02 -1.12
N LYS A 21 -8.19 7.18 -1.52
CA LYS A 21 -7.33 8.02 -0.67
C LYS A 21 -8.01 8.41 0.64
N ALA A 22 -9.25 8.92 0.58
CA ALA A 22 -9.98 9.32 1.79
C ALA A 22 -10.16 8.16 2.78
N ILE A 23 -10.45 6.96 2.29
CA ILE A 23 -10.57 5.75 3.12
C ILE A 23 -9.21 5.39 3.74
N ALA A 24 -8.13 5.42 2.95
CA ALA A 24 -6.78 5.13 3.43
C ALA A 24 -6.36 6.12 4.54
N TYR A 25 -6.55 7.42 4.32
CA TYR A 25 -6.27 8.46 5.31
C TYR A 25 -7.08 8.27 6.60
N GLY A 26 -8.37 7.93 6.49
CA GLY A 26 -9.21 7.63 7.65
C GLY A 26 -8.73 6.43 8.48
N ARG A 27 -7.87 5.58 7.92
CA ARG A 27 -7.25 4.42 8.58
C ARG A 27 -5.80 4.67 9.00
N GLY A 28 -5.28 5.90 8.83
CA GLY A 28 -3.87 6.22 9.07
C GLY A 28 -2.90 5.55 8.09
N GLN A 29 -3.39 5.17 6.90
CA GLN A 29 -2.63 4.45 5.88
C GLN A 29 -2.40 5.32 4.64
N SER A 30 -1.28 5.11 3.97
CA SER A 30 -1.06 5.60 2.61
C SER A 30 -1.92 4.83 1.60
N LEU A 31 -2.19 5.46 0.44
CA LEU A 31 -2.90 4.79 -0.66
C LEU A 31 -2.19 3.48 -1.08
N THR A 32 -0.86 3.45 -1.03
CA THR A 32 -0.08 2.26 -1.38
C THR A 32 -0.32 1.12 -0.40
N GLU A 33 -0.28 1.39 0.91
CA GLU A 33 -0.57 0.38 1.95
C GLU A 33 -2.00 -0.13 1.81
N PHE A 34 -2.94 0.78 1.54
CA PHE A 34 -4.34 0.41 1.31
C PHE A 34 -4.49 -0.54 0.11
N VAL A 35 -3.81 -0.27 -1.00
CA VAL A 35 -3.84 -1.13 -2.20
C VAL A 35 -3.15 -2.48 -1.93
N LEU A 36 -1.99 -2.49 -1.27
CA LEU A 36 -1.30 -3.73 -0.93
C LEU A 36 -2.16 -4.62 -0.02
N LEU A 37 -2.77 -4.05 1.02
CA LEU A 37 -3.70 -4.76 1.89
C LEU A 37 -4.94 -5.27 1.15
N ALA A 38 -5.39 -4.57 0.11
CA ALA A 38 -6.47 -5.06 -0.74
C ALA A 38 -6.02 -6.27 -1.58
N LEU A 39 -4.79 -6.27 -2.10
CA LEU A 39 -4.22 -7.42 -2.83
C LEU A 39 -4.09 -8.66 -1.93
N ALA A 40 -3.73 -8.49 -0.66
CA ALA A 40 -3.67 -9.59 0.30
C ALA A 40 -5.03 -10.26 0.59
N LYS A 41 -6.15 -9.59 0.27
CA LYS A 41 -7.51 -10.11 0.47
C LYS A 41 -8.05 -10.92 -0.71
N THR A 42 -7.27 -11.09 -1.77
CA THR A 42 -7.66 -11.86 -2.97
C THR A 42 -7.78 -13.36 -2.70
N GLY A 43 -7.24 -13.87 -1.59
CA GLY A 43 -7.30 -15.28 -1.20
C GLY A 43 -6.08 -16.11 -1.62
N ASP A 44 -5.14 -15.53 -2.36
CA ASP A 44 -3.88 -16.17 -2.74
C ASP A 44 -2.86 -16.11 -1.58
N LYS A 45 -2.49 -17.29 -1.07
CA LYS A 45 -1.61 -17.42 0.11
C LYS A 45 -0.19 -16.92 -0.13
N GLU A 46 0.31 -17.02 -1.37
CA GLU A 46 1.66 -16.58 -1.70
C GLU A 46 1.70 -15.05 -1.80
N LEU A 47 0.70 -14.47 -2.47
CA LEU A 47 0.53 -13.02 -2.58
C LEU A 47 0.33 -12.37 -1.21
N THR A 48 -0.48 -12.96 -0.33
CA THR A 48 -0.65 -12.47 1.05
C THR A 48 0.70 -12.41 1.78
N LYS A 49 1.51 -13.49 1.73
CA LYS A 49 2.84 -13.52 2.36
C LYS A 49 3.80 -12.48 1.78
N LEU A 50 3.76 -12.26 0.46
CA LEU A 50 4.60 -11.25 -0.19
C LEU A 50 4.20 -9.83 0.22
N VAL A 51 2.90 -9.56 0.31
CA VAL A 51 2.36 -8.27 0.78
C VAL A 51 2.76 -8.01 2.23
N GLU A 52 2.58 -8.99 3.13
CA GLU A 52 2.94 -8.85 4.55
C GLU A 52 4.42 -8.52 4.71
N LYS A 53 5.30 -9.26 4.02
CA LYS A 53 6.75 -8.99 4.01
C LYS A 53 7.08 -7.59 3.47
N ASP A 54 6.41 -7.13 2.41
CA ASP A 54 6.65 -5.79 1.86
C ASP A 54 6.17 -4.68 2.81
N LEU A 55 5.05 -4.89 3.50
CA LEU A 55 4.51 -3.97 4.51
C LEU A 55 5.41 -3.91 5.75
N GLU A 56 5.94 -5.04 6.24
CA GLU A 56 6.89 -5.07 7.35
C GLU A 56 8.17 -4.30 7.02
N LYS A 57 8.74 -4.52 5.83
CA LYS A 57 9.92 -3.79 5.34
C LYS A 57 9.65 -2.29 5.10
N ARG A 58 8.39 -1.88 4.99
CA ARG A 58 7.98 -0.47 4.82
C ARG A 58 7.87 0.30 6.13
N SER A 59 8.01 -0.36 7.28
CA SER A 59 7.83 0.27 8.57
C SER A 59 8.65 1.57 8.69
N SER A 60 7.97 2.65 9.09
CA SER A 60 8.43 4.02 9.35
C SER A 60 8.79 4.94 8.15
N ARG A 61 7.79 5.32 7.36
CA ARG A 61 7.77 6.66 6.72
C ARG A 61 6.68 7.51 7.36
N GLY A 62 6.83 7.80 8.65
CA GLY A 62 5.79 8.45 9.45
C GLY A 62 6.24 9.53 10.43
N ARG A 63 7.53 9.70 10.69
CA ARG A 63 8.01 10.89 11.40
C ARG A 63 9.45 11.18 10.99
N PRO A 64 9.81 12.41 10.57
CA PRO A 64 11.20 12.82 10.63
C PRO A 64 11.65 12.67 12.09
N GLU A 65 12.71 11.90 12.34
CA GLU A 65 13.45 12.03 13.59
C GLU A 65 13.97 13.46 13.65
N LYS A 66 13.62 14.17 14.72
CA LYS A 66 14.02 15.54 14.97
C LYS A 66 15.42 15.56 15.56
#